data_AF-W2NTR8-F1
#
_entry.id   AF-W2NTR8-F1
#
_cell.length_a   1.000
_cell.length_b   1.000
_cell.length_c   1.000
_cell.angle_alpha   90.00
_cell.angle_beta   90.00
_cell.angle_gamma   90.00
#
_symmetry.space_group_name_H-M   'P 1'
#
loop_
_entity.id
_entity.type
_entity.pdbx_description
1 polymer ?
#
loop_
_entity_poly.entity_id
_entity_poly.type
_entity_poly.pdbx_seq_one_letter_code
_entity_poly.pdbx_strand_id
1 'polypeptide(L)'
;MAAINPAIIKGNRFFDSVTGDYFAIRGVNYYPRPNTGPLDINNLDLFSNDFKHIWQRDVPQFMALGANVIRLYAVDPDVDHTDFMCTLQSAGIYVVVDLGANCEGCEITADSAPTCYPASYKTRGEKIIKQFARFDNVLAFSG
;
A
#
# COMPACT_ATOMS: atom_id res chain seq x y z
N MET A 1 22.77 1.75 4.14
CA MET A 1 21.83 1.76 3.00
C MET A 1 21.24 3.15 2.93
N ALA A 2 21.22 3.79 1.76
CA ALA A 2 20.65 5.12 1.62
C ALA A 2 19.12 5.01 1.76
N ALA A 3 18.53 5.84 2.62
CA ALA A 3 17.08 5.95 2.73
C ALA A 3 16.51 6.47 1.40
N ILE A 4 15.38 5.91 0.97
CA ILE A 4 14.61 6.42 -0.16
C ILE A 4 13.99 7.77 0.26
N ASN A 5 14.11 8.80 -0.58
CA ASN A 5 13.56 10.11 -0.24
C ASN A 5 12.04 10.10 -0.44
N PRO A 6 11.24 10.81 0.38
CA PRO A 6 9.83 11.01 0.09
C PRO A 6 9.60 11.65 -1.28
N ALA A 7 8.51 11.28 -1.96
CA ALA A 7 8.05 11.96 -3.16
C ALA A 7 7.09 13.10 -2.78
N ILE A 8 7.20 14.24 -3.45
CA ILE A 8 6.37 15.42 -3.24
C ILE A 8 5.61 15.79 -4.52
N ILE A 9 4.45 16.41 -4.35
CA ILE A 9 3.61 16.87 -5.46
C ILE A 9 3.92 18.33 -5.76
N LYS A 10 4.19 18.64 -7.04
CA LYS A 10 4.23 20.03 -7.54
C LYS A 10 3.32 20.14 -8.76
N GLY A 11 2.25 20.92 -8.64
CA GLY A 11 1.20 20.98 -9.66
C GLY A 11 0.53 19.61 -9.82
N ASN A 12 0.69 18.99 -10.99
CA ASN A 12 0.10 17.69 -11.33
C ASN A 12 1.13 16.56 -11.48
N ARG A 13 2.34 16.72 -10.94
CA ARG A 13 3.45 15.75 -11.07
C ARG A 13 4.12 15.48 -9.73
N PHE A 14 4.74 14.31 -9.64
CA PHE A 14 5.57 13.90 -8.51
C PHE A 14 7.05 14.20 -8.76
N PHE A 15 7.76 14.52 -7.69
CA PHE A 15 9.19 14.80 -7.70
C PHE A 15 9.84 14.20 -6.45
N ASP A 16 11.10 13.79 -6.56
CA ASP A 16 11.90 13.41 -5.39
C ASP A 16 12.16 14.66 -4.51
N SER A 17 11.95 14.53 -3.20
CA SER A 17 11.99 15.65 -2.26
C SER A 17 13.38 16.27 -2.05
N VAL A 18 14.46 15.54 -2.38
CA VAL A 18 15.84 15.97 -2.12
C VAL A 18 16.51 16.40 -3.42
N THR A 19 16.46 15.56 -4.44
CA THR A 19 17.09 15.81 -5.75
C THR A 19 16.27 16.77 -6.61
N GLY A 20 14.95 16.81 -6.41
CA GLY A 20 14.03 17.56 -7.25
C GLY A 20 13.75 16.91 -8.61
N ASP A 21 14.26 15.69 -8.84
CA ASP A 21 14.06 14.96 -10.10
C ASP A 21 12.59 14.57 -10.29
N TYR A 22 12.16 14.56 -11.56
CA TYR A 22 10.82 14.12 -11.92
C TYR A 22 10.63 12.64 -11.58
N PHE A 23 9.59 12.33 -10.81
CA PHE A 23 9.25 10.98 -10.41
C PHE A 23 8.11 10.43 -11.27
N ALA A 24 8.45 9.61 -12.26
CA ALA A 24 7.47 8.90 -13.08
C ALA A 24 7.02 7.58 -12.43
N ILE A 25 5.72 7.39 -12.25
CA ILE A 25 5.15 6.16 -11.70
C ILE A 25 5.19 5.04 -12.74
N ARG A 26 5.81 3.91 -12.38
CA ARG A 26 5.78 2.62 -13.06
C ARG A 26 5.20 1.61 -12.07
N GLY A 27 3.87 1.50 -12.11
CA GLY A 27 3.07 0.87 -11.05
C GLY A 27 2.69 -0.59 -11.33
N VAL A 28 2.60 -1.39 -10.26
CA VAL A 28 1.98 -2.73 -10.26
C VAL A 28 0.92 -2.81 -9.17
N ASN A 29 -0.26 -3.33 -9.48
CA ASN A 29 -1.25 -3.69 -8.46
C ASN A 29 -0.82 -5.00 -7.79
N TYR A 30 -0.72 -5.01 -6.46
CA TYR A 30 -0.23 -6.16 -5.73
C TYR A 30 -1.19 -6.58 -4.62
N TYR A 31 -1.87 -7.70 -4.85
CA TYR A 31 -2.66 -8.41 -3.87
C TYR A 31 -2.53 -9.92 -4.15
N PRO A 32 -1.56 -10.61 -3.52
CA PRO A 32 -1.17 -11.97 -3.88
C PRO A 32 -2.15 -13.04 -3.35
N ARG A 33 -3.46 -12.76 -3.40
CA ARG A 33 -4.51 -13.69 -2.97
C ARG A 33 -4.58 -14.87 -3.95
N PRO A 34 -4.42 -16.12 -3.48
CA PRO A 34 -4.65 -17.31 -4.30
C PRO A 34 -6.13 -17.46 -4.67
N ASN A 35 -6.41 -17.97 -5.87
CA ASN A 35 -7.78 -18.26 -6.32
C ASN A 35 -8.36 -19.57 -5.76
N THR A 36 -7.57 -20.33 -4.98
CA THR A 36 -7.96 -21.60 -4.37
C THR A 36 -7.08 -21.89 -3.15
N GLY A 37 -7.52 -22.79 -2.27
CA GLY A 37 -6.74 -23.27 -1.13
C GLY A 37 -6.98 -22.47 0.15
N PRO A 38 -6.20 -22.74 1.22
CA PRO A 38 -6.47 -22.20 2.56
C PRO A 38 -6.29 -20.69 2.68
N LEU A 39 -5.59 -20.06 1.74
CA LEU A 39 -5.37 -18.61 1.70
C LEU A 39 -6.31 -17.89 0.72
N ASP A 40 -7.27 -18.61 0.13
CA ASP A 40 -8.35 -18.01 -0.65
C ASP A 40 -9.39 -17.37 0.29
N ILE A 41 -8.95 -16.32 0.98
CA ILE A 41 -9.73 -15.60 1.98
C ILE A 41 -9.87 -14.15 1.49
N ASN A 42 -11.10 -13.64 1.52
CA ASN A 42 -11.36 -12.24 1.21
C ASN A 42 -10.72 -11.33 2.28
N ASN A 43 -10.08 -10.25 1.84
CA ASN A 43 -9.37 -9.25 2.65
C ASN A 43 -8.33 -9.83 3.62
N LEU A 44 -7.67 -10.90 3.24
CA LEU A 44 -6.54 -11.36 3.99
C LEU A 44 -5.35 -10.44 3.72
N ASP A 45 -4.84 -9.82 4.78
CA ASP A 45 -3.60 -9.07 4.70
C ASP A 45 -2.41 -10.03 4.54
N LEU A 46 -1.75 -9.94 3.39
CA LEU A 46 -0.61 -10.78 3.01
C LEU A 46 0.73 -10.03 3.15
N PHE A 47 0.75 -8.87 3.79
CA PHE A 47 1.92 -7.99 3.93
C PHE A 47 2.54 -8.03 5.33
N SER A 48 2.05 -8.92 6.19
CA SER A 48 2.61 -9.19 7.51
C SER A 48 3.87 -10.07 7.45
N ASN A 49 4.53 -10.23 8.59
CA ASN A 49 5.66 -11.14 8.74
C ASN A 49 5.29 -12.63 8.59
N ASP A 50 4.04 -13.02 8.85
CA ASP A 50 3.59 -14.40 8.69
C ASP A 50 3.62 -14.82 7.21
N PHE A 51 3.43 -13.85 6.31
CA PHE A 51 3.43 -14.04 4.86
C PHE A 51 4.75 -13.61 4.20
N LYS A 52 5.81 -13.42 4.98
CA LYS A 52 7.13 -12.97 4.51
C LYS A 52 7.69 -13.72 3.32
N HIS A 53 7.54 -15.04 3.33
CA HIS A 53 7.97 -15.91 2.24
C HIS A 53 7.30 -15.60 0.88
N ILE A 54 6.10 -15.02 0.88
CA ILE A 54 5.37 -14.62 -0.33
C ILE A 54 5.96 -13.34 -0.91
N TRP A 55 5.95 -12.25 -0.13
CA TRP A 55 6.39 -10.96 -0.66
C TRP A 55 7.90 -10.89 -0.86
N GLN A 56 8.72 -11.61 -0.09
CA GLN A 56 10.17 -11.67 -0.36
C GLN A 56 10.50 -12.33 -1.69
N ARG A 57 9.72 -13.33 -2.10
CA ARG A 57 9.86 -13.97 -3.42
C ARG A 57 9.48 -13.00 -4.55
N ASP A 58 8.50 -12.14 -4.30
CA ASP A 58 7.91 -11.27 -5.34
C ASP A 58 8.68 -9.96 -5.54
N VAL A 59 9.31 -9.40 -4.50
CA VAL A 59 10.08 -8.14 -4.58
C VAL A 59 11.14 -8.14 -5.70
N PRO A 60 11.97 -9.20 -5.88
CA PRO A 60 12.90 -9.27 -7.00
C PRO A 60 12.24 -9.17 -8.38
N GLN A 61 10.99 -9.65 -8.51
CA GLN A 61 10.25 -9.59 -9.77
C GLN A 61 9.81 -8.15 -10.07
N PHE A 62 9.40 -7.38 -9.06
CA PHE A 62 9.08 -5.95 -9.25
C PHE A 62 10.30 -5.17 -9.74
N MET A 63 11.47 -5.43 -9.17
CA MET A 63 12.72 -4.81 -9.63
C MET A 63 13.06 -5.23 -11.06
N ALA A 64 12.91 -6.51 -11.41
CA ALA A 64 13.16 -7.01 -12.77
C ALA A 64 12.20 -6.40 -13.80
N LEU A 65 10.95 -6.13 -13.42
CA LEU A 65 9.97 -5.40 -14.24
C LEU A 65 10.26 -3.89 -14.35
N GLY A 66 11.18 -3.36 -13.53
CA GLY A 66 11.44 -1.92 -13.44
C GLY A 66 10.32 -1.14 -12.77
N ALA A 67 9.46 -1.81 -11.97
CA ALA A 67 8.42 -1.16 -11.20
C ALA A 67 9.04 -0.38 -10.03
N ASN A 68 8.56 0.84 -9.80
CA ASN A 68 8.99 1.69 -8.68
C ASN A 68 7.84 2.05 -7.72
N VAL A 69 6.62 1.62 -8.03
CA VAL A 69 5.45 1.78 -7.17
C VAL A 69 4.65 0.48 -7.16
N ILE A 70 4.17 0.06 -6.00
CA ILE A 70 3.14 -0.99 -5.90
C ILE A 70 1.90 -0.44 -5.19
N ARG A 71 0.71 -0.87 -5.62
CA ARG A 71 -0.55 -0.57 -4.93
C ARG A 71 -0.96 -1.76 -4.08
N LEU A 72 -1.11 -1.54 -2.78
CA LEU A 72 -1.52 -2.53 -1.78
C LEU A 72 -3.03 -2.49 -1.60
N TYR A 73 -3.63 -3.65 -1.34
CA TYR A 73 -5.06 -3.82 -1.10
C TYR A 73 -5.27 -4.59 0.19
N ALA A 74 -6.35 -4.28 0.93
CA ALA A 74 -6.77 -5.07 2.08
C ALA A 74 -5.72 -5.17 3.21
N VAL A 75 -4.95 -4.10 3.45
CA VAL A 75 -4.04 -4.01 4.60
C VAL A 75 -4.82 -4.05 5.92
N ASP A 76 -4.31 -4.75 6.93
CA ASP A 76 -4.87 -4.78 8.27
C ASP A 76 -4.18 -3.71 9.15
N PRO A 77 -4.89 -2.65 9.57
CA PRO A 77 -4.29 -1.60 10.40
C PRO A 77 -3.77 -2.07 11.77
N ASP A 78 -4.19 -3.25 12.23
CA ASP A 78 -3.82 -3.77 13.54
C ASP A 78 -2.61 -4.73 13.49
N VAL A 79 -2.05 -5.00 12.30
CA VAL A 79 -0.89 -5.90 12.06
C VAL A 79 0.37 -5.10 11.74
N ASP A 80 1.57 -5.48 12.23
CA ASP A 80 2.81 -4.75 11.90
C ASP A 80 3.34 -5.03 10.48
N HIS A 81 3.66 -3.95 9.76
CA HIS A 81 4.11 -3.94 8.36
C HIS A 81 5.56 -3.52 8.18
N THR A 82 6.31 -3.34 9.27
CA THR A 82 7.64 -2.71 9.25
C THR A 82 8.62 -3.45 8.34
N ASP A 83 8.71 -4.77 8.46
CA ASP A 83 9.62 -5.59 7.65
C ASP A 83 9.31 -5.52 6.14
N PHE A 84 8.03 -5.57 5.78
CA PHE A 84 7.59 -5.46 4.39
C PHE A 84 7.95 -4.08 3.81
N MET A 85 7.62 -3.02 4.55
CA MET A 85 7.90 -1.64 4.14
C MET A 85 9.42 -1.38 4.02
N CYS A 86 10.23 -1.83 4.99
CA CYS A 86 11.69 -1.70 4.92
C CYS A 86 12.31 -2.49 3.76
N THR A 87 11.73 -3.64 3.41
CA THR A 87 12.17 -4.42 2.24
C THR A 87 11.93 -3.64 0.95
N LEU A 88 10.76 -3.03 0.79
CA LEU A 88 10.43 -2.20 -0.37
C LEU A 88 11.28 -0.93 -0.43
N GLN A 89 11.51 -0.26 0.70
CA GLN A 89 12.43 0.89 0.78
C GLN A 89 13.83 0.52 0.30
N SER A 90 14.35 -0.63 0.73
CA SER A 90 15.67 -1.13 0.32
C SER A 90 15.74 -1.47 -1.17
N ALA A 91 14.59 -1.81 -1.78
CA ALA A 91 14.45 -2.06 -3.22
C ALA A 91 14.14 -0.79 -4.04
N GLY A 92 13.99 0.39 -3.39
CA GLY A 92 13.62 1.63 -4.09
C GLY A 92 12.16 1.66 -4.56
N ILE A 93 11.27 0.90 -3.91
CA ILE A 93 9.87 0.77 -4.28
C ILE A 93 8.98 1.56 -3.31
N TYR A 94 8.14 2.43 -3.87
CA TYR A 94 7.09 3.14 -3.14
C TYR A 94 5.79 2.35 -3.10
N VAL A 95 4.91 2.71 -2.18
CA VAL A 95 3.59 2.10 -2.03
C VAL A 95 2.47 3.12 -2.15
N VAL A 96 1.37 2.70 -2.77
CA VAL A 96 0.05 3.32 -2.64
C VAL A 96 -0.79 2.39 -1.78
N VAL A 97 -1.30 2.89 -0.65
CA VAL A 97 -2.02 2.07 0.34
C VAL A 97 -3.52 2.30 0.19
N ASP A 98 -4.28 1.24 -0.08
CA ASP A 98 -5.73 1.29 -0.08
C ASP A 98 -6.29 1.36 1.36
N LEU A 99 -7.15 2.33 1.62
CA LEU A 99 -7.89 2.47 2.88
C LEU A 99 -9.06 1.48 2.92
N GLY A 100 -9.57 1.10 1.74
CA GLY A 100 -10.68 0.20 1.53
C GLY A 100 -10.34 -1.27 1.74
N ALA A 101 -11.38 -2.05 2.03
CA ALA A 101 -11.36 -3.51 1.92
C ALA A 101 -12.79 -4.00 1.65
N ASN A 102 -12.93 -5.18 1.05
CA ASN A 102 -14.21 -5.81 0.74
C ASN A 102 -14.85 -6.46 1.99
N CYS A 103 -15.03 -5.69 3.06
CA CYS A 103 -15.68 -6.10 4.30
C CYS A 103 -16.77 -5.12 4.72
N GLU A 104 -17.71 -5.60 5.54
CA GLU A 104 -18.81 -4.78 6.02
C GLU A 104 -18.29 -3.52 6.75
N GLY A 105 -18.67 -2.34 6.25
CA GLY A 105 -18.26 -1.06 6.81
C GLY A 105 -16.80 -0.65 6.52
N CYS A 106 -16.10 -1.35 5.62
CA CYS A 106 -14.70 -1.11 5.28
C CYS A 106 -14.48 -0.33 3.97
N GLU A 107 -15.54 0.16 3.33
CA GLU A 107 -15.49 0.84 2.04
C GLU A 107 -16.60 1.89 1.91
N ILE A 108 -16.51 2.69 0.84
CA ILE A 108 -17.61 3.55 0.39
C ILE A 108 -18.59 2.69 -0.41
N THR A 109 -19.87 2.72 -0.05
CA THR A 109 -20.91 1.94 -0.75
C THR A 109 -21.56 2.75 -1.88
N ALA A 110 -22.40 2.09 -2.68
CA ALA A 110 -23.20 2.71 -3.73
C ALA A 110 -24.45 3.48 -3.22
N ASP A 111 -24.66 3.52 -1.89
CA ASP A 111 -25.82 4.21 -1.30
C ASP A 111 -25.75 5.74 -1.49
N SER A 112 -26.84 6.43 -1.18
CA SER A 112 -26.82 7.89 -1.17
C SER A 112 -26.10 8.44 0.06
N ALA A 113 -25.47 9.61 -0.10
CA ALA A 113 -24.92 10.33 1.04
C ALA A 113 -26.01 10.71 2.05
N PRO A 114 -25.76 10.62 3.37
CA PRO A 114 -24.46 10.30 4.00
C PRO A 114 -24.20 8.80 4.24
N THR A 115 -25.16 7.91 3.96
CA THR A 115 -25.10 6.48 4.29
C THR A 115 -23.93 5.75 3.61
N CYS A 116 -23.54 6.20 2.41
CA CYS A 116 -22.43 5.60 1.68
C CYS A 116 -21.05 5.70 2.33
N TYR A 117 -20.87 6.58 3.34
CA TYR A 117 -19.61 6.76 4.04
C TYR A 117 -19.75 6.35 5.51
N PRO A 118 -19.59 5.06 5.84
CA PRO A 118 -19.78 4.59 7.20
C PRO A 118 -18.67 5.09 8.12
N ALA A 119 -19.01 5.41 9.38
CA ALA A 119 -18.04 5.88 10.37
C ALA A 119 -16.90 4.87 10.62
N SER A 120 -17.18 3.58 10.48
CA SER A 120 -16.17 2.51 10.55
C SER A 120 -15.10 2.64 9.47
N TYR A 121 -15.46 3.05 8.25
CA TYR A 121 -14.51 3.24 7.16
C TYR A 121 -13.57 4.41 7.46
N LYS A 122 -14.11 5.51 7.99
CA LYS A 122 -13.30 6.64 8.48
C LYS A 122 -12.29 6.19 9.54
N THR A 123 -12.75 5.49 10.57
CA THR A 123 -11.88 5.00 11.66
C THR A 123 -10.81 4.04 11.15
N ARG A 124 -11.17 3.14 10.23
CA ARG A 124 -10.21 2.26 9.56
C ARG A 124 -9.15 3.06 8.80
N GLY A 125 -9.56 4.03 8.00
CA GLY A 125 -8.65 4.89 7.24
C GLY A 125 -7.68 5.67 8.13
N GLU A 126 -8.17 6.24 9.24
CA GLU A 126 -7.31 6.93 10.22
C GLU A 126 -6.25 6.01 10.82
N LYS A 127 -6.60 4.76 11.14
CA LYS A 127 -5.62 3.77 11.64
C LYS A 127 -4.56 3.43 10.58
N ILE A 128 -4.98 3.14 9.35
CA ILE A 128 -4.07 2.81 8.24
C ILE A 128 -3.11 3.98 8.00
N ILE A 129 -3.63 5.22 7.91
CA ILE A 129 -2.80 6.41 7.71
C ILE A 129 -1.79 6.55 8.86
N LYS A 130 -2.23 6.41 10.12
CA LYS A 130 -1.33 6.53 11.29
C LYS A 130 -0.19 5.51 11.26
N GLN A 131 -0.47 4.29 10.77
CA GLN A 131 0.52 3.23 10.74
C GLN A 131 1.50 3.37 9.58
N PHE A 132 1.01 3.76 8.40
CA PHE A 132 1.80 3.77 7.16
C PHE A 132 2.49 5.12 6.91
N ALA A 133 1.91 6.26 7.31
CA ALA A 133 2.46 7.59 7.04
C ALA A 133 3.84 7.86 7.66
N ARG A 134 4.32 6.98 8.54
CA ARG A 134 5.67 7.02 9.11
C ARG A 134 6.78 6.54 8.17
N PHE A 135 6.45 5.90 7.04
CA PHE A 135 7.43 5.36 6.10
C PHE A 135 7.63 6.30 4.91
N ASP A 136 8.89 6.63 4.61
CA ASP A 136 9.25 7.56 3.52
C ASP A 136 8.84 7.08 2.12
N ASN A 137 8.62 5.78 1.95
CA ASN A 137 8.19 5.20 0.68
C ASN A 137 6.67 5.07 0.54
N VAL A 138 5.87 5.65 1.43
CA VAL A 138 4.43 5.82 1.17
C VAL A 138 4.25 7.00 0.22
N LEU A 139 3.81 6.69 -1.00
CA LEU A 139 3.55 7.69 -2.03
C LEU A 139 2.18 8.35 -1.86
N ALA A 140 1.16 7.54 -1.57
CA ALA A 140 -0.21 8.01 -1.45
C ALA A 140 -1.11 7.01 -0.69
N PHE A 141 -2.27 7.50 -0.25
CA PHE A 141 -3.40 6.71 0.19
C PHE A 141 -4.51 6.78 -0.86
N SER A 142 -5.15 5.64 -1.16
CA SER A 142 -6.32 5.56 -2.05
C SER A 142 -7.53 5.07 -1.27
N GLY A 143 -8.74 5.41 -1.68
CA GLY A 143 -9.96 4.92 -1.04
C GLY A 143 -11.21 5.22 -1.81
#